data_AF-A0A9P6ZWI2-F1
#
_entry.id   AF-A0A9P6ZWI2-F1
#
_cell.length_a   1.000
_cell.length_b   1.000
_cell.length_c   1.000
_cell.angle_alpha   90.00
_cell.angle_beta   90.00
_cell.angle_gamma   90.00
#
_symmetry.space_group_name_H-M   'P 1'
#
loop_
_entity.id
_entity.type
_entity.pdbx_description
1 polymer ?
#
loop_
_entity_poly.entity_id
_entity_poly.type
_entity_poly.pdbx_seq_one_letter_code
_entity_poly.pdbx_strand_id
1 'polypeptide(L)' 'PEEDTLALFVDMLFGAKLASILVCQAGKHVSHTYEDFNDLSLSCKAEGYARERKRDKLTQLAKKL' A
#
# COMPACT_ATOMS: atom_id res chain seq x y z
N PRO A 1 -30.23 10.05 12.40
CA PRO A 1 -29.61 11.39 12.27
C PRO A 1 -28.11 11.20 12.08
N GLU A 2 -27.62 11.33 10.85
CA GLU A 2 -26.20 11.53 10.64
C GLU A 2 -25.91 12.91 11.22
N GLU A 3 -25.23 12.95 12.37
CA GLU A 3 -24.70 14.20 12.88
C GLU A 3 -23.73 14.72 11.83
N ASP A 4 -24.02 15.91 11.29
CA ASP A 4 -23.11 16.69 10.45
C ASP A 4 -21.88 17.04 11.30
N THR A 5 -21.00 16.07 11.44
CA THR A 5 -19.74 16.19 12.14
C THR A 5 -18.83 16.99 11.22
N LEU A 6 -18.41 18.17 11.69
CA LEU A 6 -17.47 19.02 10.98
C LEU A 6 -16.13 18.28 10.86
N ALA A 7 -15.95 17.56 9.76
CA ALA A 7 -14.70 16.91 9.42
C ALA A 7 -13.70 17.94 8.89
N LEU A 8 -12.41 17.74 9.17
CA LEU A 8 -11.37 18.56 8.56
C LEU A 8 -11.42 18.34 7.04
N PHE A 9 -11.20 19.41 6.27
CA PHE A 9 -11.19 19.34 4.80
C PHE A 9 -10.24 18.25 4.26
N VAL A 10 -9.11 18.02 4.94
CA VAL A 10 -8.14 16.98 4.57
C VAL A 10 -8.74 15.58 4.73
N ASP A 11 -9.43 15.33 5.84
CA ASP A 11 -10.06 14.02 6.11
C ASP A 11 -11.25 13.77 5.17
N MET A 12 -11.95 14.82 4.73
CA MET A 12 -12.99 14.69 3.71
C MET A 12 -12.43 14.26 2.35
N LEU A 13 -11.19 14.65 2.04
CA LEU A 13 -10.59 14.43 0.72
C LEU A 13 -9.74 13.15 0.66
N PHE A 14 -9.02 12.86 1.73
CA PHE A 14 -8.06 11.75 1.79
C PHE A 14 -8.36 10.74 2.89
N GLY A 15 -9.19 11.12 3.87
CA GLY A 15 -9.48 10.28 5.02
C GLY A 15 -10.28 9.04 4.63
N ALA A 16 -9.79 7.89 5.10
CA ALA A 16 -10.45 6.62 4.96
C ALA A 16 -10.15 5.75 6.19
N LYS A 17 -10.83 4.59 6.29
CA LYS A 17 -10.65 3.63 7.38
C LYS A 17 -10.04 2.32 6.89
N LEU A 18 -9.02 1.84 7.59
CA LEU A 18 -8.45 0.50 7.43
C LEU A 18 -8.90 -0.41 8.55
N ALA A 19 -9.21 -1.65 8.22
CA ALA A 19 -9.34 -2.72 9.18
C ALA A 19 -8.00 -3.45 9.30
N SER A 20 -7.34 -3.35 10.44
CA SER A 20 -6.13 -4.11 10.77
C SER A 20 -6.54 -5.36 11.53
N ILE A 21 -6.12 -6.52 11.04
CA ILE A 21 -6.44 -7.82 11.61
C ILE A 21 -5.13 -8.49 12.03
N LEU A 22 -4.94 -8.67 13.33
CA LEU A 22 -3.81 -9.40 13.88
C LEU A 22 -4.25 -10.80 14.31
N VAL A 23 -3.50 -11.81 13.87
CA VAL A 23 -3.69 -13.21 14.25
C VAL A 23 -2.50 -13.66 15.08
N CYS A 24 -2.72 -13.97 16.36
CA CYS A 24 -1.68 -14.49 17.22
C CYS A 24 -1.24 -15.89 16.76
N GLN A 25 0.05 -16.08 16.51
CA GLN A 25 0.57 -17.36 16.04
C GLN A 25 0.39 -18.49 17.07
N ALA A 26 0.61 -18.21 18.35
CA ALA A 26 0.56 -19.21 19.44
C ALA A 26 -0.87 -19.45 19.94
N GLY A 27 -1.54 -18.40 20.40
CA GLY A 27 -2.87 -18.50 21.03
C GLY A 27 -4.04 -18.50 20.05
N LYS A 28 -3.80 -18.30 18.74
CA LYS A 28 -4.82 -18.21 17.67
C LYS A 28 -5.89 -17.14 17.89
N HIS A 29 -5.70 -16.27 18.87
CA HIS A 29 -6.54 -15.10 19.10
C HIS A 29 -6.48 -14.15 17.91
N VAL A 30 -7.64 -13.62 17.51
CA VAL A 30 -7.78 -12.65 16.43
C VAL A 30 -8.23 -11.33 17.02
N SER A 31 -7.47 -10.26 16.79
CA SER A 31 -7.86 -8.89 17.15
C SER A 31 -8.04 -8.05 15.90
N HIS A 32 -9.06 -7.20 15.91
CA HIS A 32 -9.30 -6.21 14.86
C HIS A 32 -9.24 -4.79 15.42
N THR A 33 -8.61 -3.88 14.69
CA THR A 33 -8.64 -2.43 14.94
C THR A 33 -9.09 -1.72 13.67
N TYR A 34 -9.87 -0.66 13.83
CA TYR A 34 -10.26 0.23 12.73
C TYR A 34 -9.51 1.55 12.91
N GLU A 35 -8.68 1.88 11.93
CA GLU A 35 -7.72 2.98 12.00
C GLU A 35 -7.95 3.95 10.84
N ASP A 36 -7.81 5.24 11.09
CA ASP A 36 -7.91 6.28 10.06
C ASP A 36 -6.57 6.41 9.30
N PHE A 37 -6.64 6.63 7.98
CA PHE A 37 -5.45 6.82 7.14
C PHE A 37 -5.72 7.82 6.00
N ASN A 38 -4.64 8.39 5.45
CA ASN A 38 -4.70 9.36 4.34
C ASN A 38 -3.92 8.91 3.10
N ASP A 39 -3.01 7.95 3.23
CA ASP A 39 -2.20 7.43 2.14
C ASP A 39 -1.93 5.92 2.30
N LEU A 40 -1.57 5.27 1.19
CA LEU A 40 -1.21 3.86 1.16
C LEU A 40 0.26 3.70 0.78
N SER A 41 1.05 3.22 1.75
CA SER A 41 2.40 2.74 1.49
C SER A 41 2.38 1.34 0.88
N LEU A 42 2.57 1.25 -0.43
CA LEU A 42 2.56 -0.01 -1.16
C LEU A 42 3.97 -0.58 -1.35
N SER A 43 4.11 -1.89 -1.18
CA SER A 43 5.39 -2.56 -1.44
C SER A 43 5.70 -2.61 -2.93
N CYS A 44 6.92 -2.21 -3.29
CA CYS A 44 7.46 -2.39 -4.63
C CYS A 44 8.03 -3.81 -4.75
N LYS A 45 7.29 -4.74 -5.36
CA LYS A 45 7.81 -6.09 -5.61
C LYS A 45 8.98 -6.06 -6.62
N ALA A 46 10.08 -6.74 -6.28
CA ALA A 46 11.23 -6.89 -7.17
C ALA A 46 10.87 -7.58 -8.51
N GLU A 47 9.87 -8.45 -8.50
CA GLU A 47 9.33 -9.14 -9.70
C GLU A 47 8.83 -8.16 -10.77
N GLY A 48 8.36 -6.96 -10.39
CA GLY A 48 7.94 -5.91 -11.31
C GLY A 48 9.10 -5.13 -11.93
N TYR A 49 10.28 -5.16 -11.31
CA TYR A 49 11.52 -4.56 -11.83
C TYR A 49 12.24 -5.48 -12.83
N ALA A 50 12.13 -6.80 -12.66
CA ALA A 50 12.79 -7.80 -13.51
C ALA A 50 12.15 -7.96 -14.91
N ARG A 51 11.03 -7.28 -15.19
CA ARG A 51 10.43 -7.26 -16.52
C ARG A 51 11.38 -6.46 -17.42
N GLU A 52 12.33 -7.16 -18.06
CA GLU A 52 13.36 -6.60 -18.96
C GLU A 52 12.74 -5.46 -19.76
N ARG A 53 13.07 -4.22 -19.38
CA ARG A 53 12.60 -3.08 -20.14
C ARG A 53 13.28 -3.23 -21.50
N LYS A 54 12.59 -2.92 -22.61
CA LYS A 54 13.20 -3.01 -23.95
C LYS A 54 14.55 -2.25 -24.04
N ARG A 55 14.72 -1.22 -23.18
CA ARG A 55 15.96 -0.46 -23.01
C ARG A 55 17.14 -1.28 -22.42
N ASP A 56 16.86 -2.27 -21.58
CA ASP A 56 17.89 -3.11 -20.97
C ASP A 56 18.55 -4.02 -22.02
N LYS A 57 17.79 -4.45 -23.04
CA LYS A 57 18.28 -5.23 -24.18
C LYS A 57 19.28 -4.45 -25.05
N LEU A 58 18.99 -3.17 -25.33
CA LEU A 58 19.89 -2.30 -26.09
C LEU A 58 21.20 -2.06 -25.32
N THR A 59 21.10 -1.88 -24.00
CA THR A 59 22.26 -1.67 -23.13
C THR A 59 23.15 -2.90 -23.05
N GLN A 60 22.58 -4.11 -23.04
CA GLN A 60 23.36 -5.35 -23.09
C GLN A 60 24.06 -5.56 -24.44
N LEU A 61 23.44 -5.16 -25.56
CA LEU A 61 24.06 -5.28 -26.89
C LEU A 61 25.28 -4.36 -27.02
N ALA A 62 25.18 -3.12 -26.51
CA ALA A 62 26.28 -2.16 -26.51
C ALA A 62 27.47 -2.58 -25.62
N LYS A 63 27.23 -3.38 -24.58
CA LYS A 63 28.30 -3.95 -23.73
C LYS A 63 29.02 -5.15 -24.37
N LYS A 64 28.48 -5.70 -25.47
CA LYS A 64 29.06 -6.84 -26.21
C LYS A 64 29.87 -6.41 -27.43
N LEU A 65 29.91 -5.11 -27.74
CA LEU A 65 30.79 -4.48 -28.72
C LEU A 65 32.02 -3.91 -28.01
#